data_AF-A0AAW1K4X2-F1
#
_entry.id   AF-A0AAW1K4X2-F1
#
_cell.length_a   1.000
_cell.length_b   1.000
_cell.length_c   1.000
_cell.angle_alpha   90.00
_cell.angle_beta   90.00
_cell.angle_gamma   90.00
#
_symmetry.space_group_name_H-M   'P 1'
#
loop_
_entity.id
_entity.type
_entity.pdbx_description
1 polymer ?
#
loop_
_entity_poly.entity_id
_entity_poly.type
_entity_poly.pdbx_seq_one_letter_code
_entity_poly.pdbx_strand_id
1 'polypeptide(L)'
;MSKDTFKVLVEMLKPEISRKDTNYRQAITAEERLLITLRYLSTGDSYRALTYYFMRGLTTISNIIATTTEAIWIVLQPNYMSKPTKEKWISIADRYYTLWNIPNCLGSLDGKHFRIKCLPGTD
;
A
#
# COMPACT_ATOMS: atom_id res chain seq x y z
N MET A 1 -5.14 -8.19 -10.35
CA MET A 1 -3.97 -9.00 -9.94
C MET A 1 -4.30 -10.46 -10.14
N SER A 2 -3.39 -11.26 -10.71
CA SER A 2 -3.60 -12.70 -10.86
C SER A 2 -3.48 -13.41 -9.51
N LYS A 3 -4.02 -14.62 -9.40
CA LYS A 3 -3.90 -15.43 -8.16
C LYS A 3 -2.44 -15.78 -7.85
N ASP A 4 -1.62 -16.00 -8.88
CA ASP A 4 -0.23 -16.38 -8.70
C ASP A 4 0.62 -15.22 -8.20
N THR A 5 0.44 -14.02 -8.76
CA THR A 5 1.11 -12.81 -8.25
C THR A 5 0.74 -12.54 -6.80
N PHE A 6 -0.53 -12.77 -6.42
CA PHE A 6 -0.95 -12.64 -5.03
C PHE A 6 -0.21 -13.61 -4.11
N LYS A 7 -0.12 -14.90 -4.48
CA LYS A 7 0.60 -15.91 -3.69
C LYS A 7 2.07 -15.55 -3.51
N VAL A 8 2.73 -15.05 -4.56
CA VAL A 8 4.12 -14.58 -4.48
C VAL A 8 4.26 -13.46 -3.43
N LEU A 9 3.35 -12.47 -3.44
CA LEU A 9 3.37 -11.39 -2.45
C LEU A 9 3.10 -11.90 -1.03
N VAL A 10 2.17 -12.85 -0.87
CA VAL A 10 1.92 -13.48 0.44
C VAL A 10 3.18 -14.13 0.96
N GLU A 11 3.86 -14.96 0.17
CA GLU A 11 5.07 -15.67 0.62
C GLU A 11 6.21 -14.70 0.97
N MET A 12 6.37 -13.59 0.24
CA MET A 12 7.34 -12.54 0.59
C MET A 12 7.03 -11.87 1.93
N LEU A 13 5.75 -11.59 2.21
CA LEU A 13 5.33 -10.81 3.38
C LEU A 13 5.02 -11.67 4.60
N LYS A 14 4.81 -12.98 4.40
CA LYS A 14 4.43 -13.95 5.43
C LYS A 14 5.26 -13.86 6.70
N PRO A 15 6.60 -13.73 6.65
CA PRO A 15 7.42 -13.65 7.86
C PRO A 15 7.04 -12.47 8.77
N GLU A 16 6.66 -11.34 8.18
CA GLU A 16 6.36 -10.09 8.90
C GLU A 16 4.90 -10.00 9.36
N ILE A 17 3.97 -10.55 8.57
CA ILE A 17 2.53 -10.33 8.81
C ILE A 17 1.82 -11.52 9.46
N SER A 18 2.45 -12.69 9.52
CA SER A 18 1.87 -13.87 10.18
C SER A 18 1.67 -13.66 11.67
N ARG A 19 0.60 -14.26 12.21
CA ARG A 19 0.31 -14.27 13.64
C ARG A 19 0.13 -15.71 14.11
N LYS A 20 0.39 -15.94 15.40
CA LYS A 20 0.27 -17.25 16.02
C LYS A 20 -1.15 -17.49 16.50
N ASP A 21 -1.62 -18.72 16.33
CA ASP A 21 -2.85 -19.19 16.96
C ASP A 21 -2.71 -19.20 18.48
N THR A 22 -3.83 -19.04 19.15
CA THR A 22 -3.94 -19.13 20.60
C THR A 22 -4.99 -20.16 20.98
N ASN A 23 -4.98 -20.64 22.22
CA ASN A 23 -5.96 -21.62 22.71
C ASN A 23 -7.42 -21.15 22.57
N TYR A 24 -7.66 -19.83 22.51
CA TYR A 24 -9.00 -19.26 22.46
C TYR A 24 -9.41 -18.77 21.07
N ARG A 25 -8.46 -18.62 20.14
CA ARG A 25 -8.71 -18.00 18.84
C ARG A 25 -7.64 -18.32 17.82
N GLN A 26 -8.09 -18.68 16.62
CA GLN A 26 -7.26 -18.75 15.42
C GLN A 26 -6.88 -17.35 14.93
N ALA A 27 -5.62 -17.19 14.56
CA ALA A 27 -5.09 -16.00 13.97
C ALA A 27 -5.69 -15.76 12.58
N ILE A 28 -5.85 -14.47 12.25
CA ILE A 28 -6.19 -14.07 10.88
C ILE A 28 -4.97 -14.35 10.02
N THR A 29 -5.15 -15.11 8.93
CA THR A 29 -4.06 -15.59 8.10
C THR A 29 -3.31 -14.46 7.39
N ALA A 30 -2.07 -14.72 6.98
CA ALA A 30 -1.27 -13.74 6.22
C ALA A 30 -1.98 -13.33 4.91
N GLU A 31 -2.62 -14.27 4.23
CA GLU A 31 -3.42 -14.06 3.03
C GLU A 31 -4.57 -13.09 3.29
N GLU A 32 -5.35 -13.30 4.35
CA GLU A 32 -6.49 -12.43 4.66
C GLU A 32 -6.01 -11.03 5.07
N ARG A 33 -4.95 -10.94 5.89
CA ARG A 33 -4.35 -9.66 6.29
C ARG A 33 -3.86 -8.85 5.08
N LEU A 34 -3.19 -9.51 4.14
CA LEU A 34 -2.75 -8.89 2.90
C LEU A 34 -3.94 -8.48 2.02
N LEU A 35 -4.95 -9.33 1.90
CA LEU A 35 -6.15 -9.04 1.10
C LEU A 35 -6.92 -7.82 1.62
N ILE A 36 -7.11 -7.72 2.94
CA ILE A 36 -7.73 -6.55 3.60
C ILE A 36 -6.97 -5.27 3.25
N THR A 37 -5.64 -5.34 3.36
CA THR A 37 -4.76 -4.18 3.13
C THR A 37 -4.76 -3.77 1.66
N LEU A 38 -4.66 -4.72 0.74
CA LEU A 38 -4.73 -4.44 -0.69
C LEU A 38 -6.09 -3.89 -1.10
N ARG A 39 -7.20 -4.40 -0.52
CA ARG A 39 -8.53 -3.84 -0.76
C ARG A 39 -8.56 -2.37 -0.36
N TYR A 40 -8.10 -2.05 0.85
CA TYR A 40 -7.99 -0.66 1.34
C TYR A 40 -7.17 0.23 0.40
N LEU A 41 -5.96 -0.20 0.02
CA LEU A 41 -5.06 0.58 -0.84
C LEU A 41 -5.64 0.79 -2.25
N SER A 42 -6.37 -0.19 -2.77
CA SER A 42 -6.95 -0.14 -4.13
C SER A 42 -8.21 0.74 -4.23
N THR A 43 -9.06 0.77 -3.20
CA THR A 43 -10.35 1.49 -3.25
C THR A 43 -10.34 2.79 -2.46
N GLY A 44 -9.47 2.91 -1.44
CA GLY A 44 -9.53 4.00 -0.47
C GLY A 44 -10.76 3.95 0.44
N ASP A 45 -11.41 2.78 0.58
CA ASP A 45 -12.60 2.61 1.41
C ASP A 45 -12.34 2.98 2.88
N SER A 46 -13.38 3.44 3.57
CA SER A 46 -13.28 3.66 5.02
C SER A 46 -13.09 2.33 5.77
N TYR A 47 -12.42 2.38 6.93
CA TYR A 47 -12.27 1.19 7.78
C TYR A 47 -13.61 0.57 8.18
N ARG A 48 -14.66 1.40 8.37
CA ARG A 48 -16.02 0.93 8.65
C ARG A 48 -16.61 0.12 7.49
N ALA A 49 -16.35 0.48 6.24
CA ALA A 49 -16.80 -0.34 5.12
C ALA A 49 -16.11 -1.71 5.14
N LEU A 50 -14.80 -1.73 5.39
CA LEU A 50 -14.01 -2.96 5.44
C LEU A 50 -14.42 -3.89 6.59
N THR A 51 -14.92 -3.37 7.72
CA THR A 51 -15.44 -4.24 8.79
C THR A 51 -16.61 -5.09 8.32
N TYR A 52 -17.50 -4.55 7.48
CA TYR A 52 -18.62 -5.30 6.91
C TYR A 52 -18.18 -6.30 5.85
N TYR A 53 -17.21 -5.94 5.00
CA TYR A 53 -16.72 -6.84 3.95
C TYR A 53 -16.00 -8.08 4.51
N PHE A 54 -15.19 -7.91 5.55
CA PHE A 54 -14.35 -8.98 6.09
C PHE A 54 -14.87 -9.57 7.40
N MET A 55 -15.97 -9.02 7.94
CA MET A 55 -16.53 -9.43 9.23
C MET A 55 -15.47 -9.43 10.34
N ARG A 56 -14.74 -8.31 10.45
CA ARG A 56 -13.71 -8.08 11.48
C ARG A 56 -14.00 -6.78 12.22
N GLY A 57 -13.62 -6.72 13.49
CA GLY A 57 -13.77 -5.51 14.29
C GLY A 57 -12.95 -4.34 13.74
N LEU A 58 -13.43 -3.11 13.97
CA LEU A 58 -12.81 -1.88 13.46
C LEU A 58 -11.33 -1.74 13.85
N THR A 59 -11.02 -2.01 15.12
CA THR A 59 -9.66 -1.99 15.64
C THR A 59 -8.77 -3.05 15.00
N THR A 60 -9.33 -4.24 14.71
CA THR A 60 -8.63 -5.32 14.04
C THR A 60 -8.27 -4.92 12.61
N ILE A 61 -9.22 -4.38 11.85
CA ILE A 61 -8.99 -3.87 10.49
C ILE A 61 -7.91 -2.78 10.50
N SER A 62 -8.05 -1.77 11.36
CA SER A 62 -7.10 -0.67 11.47
C SER A 62 -5.68 -1.18 11.75
N ASN A 63 -5.52 -2.09 12.70
CA ASN A 63 -4.22 -2.66 13.05
C ASN A 63 -3.63 -3.53 11.94
N ILE A 64 -4.47 -4.33 11.26
CA ILE A 64 -4.05 -5.11 10.09
C ILE A 64 -3.49 -4.19 9.01
N ILE A 65 -4.25 -3.15 8.64
CA ILE A 65 -3.85 -2.21 7.58
C ILE A 65 -2.54 -1.52 7.95
N ALA A 66 -2.43 -0.97 9.17
CA ALA A 66 -1.22 -0.27 9.61
C ALA A 66 0.01 -1.18 9.56
N THR A 67 -0.04 -2.34 10.23
CA THR A 67 1.10 -3.26 10.33
C THR A 67 1.46 -3.91 8.99
N THR A 68 0.47 -4.23 8.16
CA THR A 68 0.72 -4.86 6.86
C THR A 68 1.26 -3.85 5.85
N THR A 69 0.83 -2.58 5.90
CA THR A 69 1.39 -1.53 5.03
C THR A 69 2.85 -1.23 5.36
N GLU A 70 3.20 -1.23 6.64
CA GLU A 70 4.59 -1.11 7.09
C GLU A 70 5.44 -2.29 6.61
N ALA A 71 4.96 -3.53 6.77
CA ALA A 71 5.63 -4.72 6.27
C ALA A 71 5.83 -4.69 4.74
N ILE A 72 4.81 -4.24 3.99
CA ILE A 72 4.89 -4.03 2.54
C ILE A 72 6.05 -3.10 2.20
N TRP A 73 6.17 -1.97 2.90
CA TRP A 73 7.26 -1.04 2.67
C TRP A 73 8.62 -1.66 2.96
N ILE A 74 8.80 -2.24 4.15
CA ILE A 74 10.08 -2.82 4.58
C ILE A 74 10.57 -3.92 3.62
N VAL A 75 9.67 -4.82 3.20
CA VAL A 75 10.03 -5.98 2.39
C VAL A 75 10.19 -5.63 0.91
N LEU A 76 9.32 -4.78 0.36
CA LEU A 76 9.27 -4.55 -1.10
C LEU A 76 10.07 -3.32 -1.54
N GLN A 77 10.24 -2.30 -0.69
CA GLN A 77 10.96 -1.07 -1.08
C GLN A 77 12.37 -1.33 -1.61
N PRO A 78 13.20 -2.21 -1.00
CA PRO A 78 14.55 -2.45 -1.51
C PRO A 78 14.58 -3.04 -2.93
N ASN A 79 13.61 -3.88 -3.26
CA ASN A 79 13.55 -4.62 -4.51
C ASN A 79 12.92 -3.79 -5.65
N TYR A 80 11.89 -3.00 -5.34
CA TYR A 80 11.07 -2.33 -6.35
C TYR A 80 11.22 -0.81 -6.36
N MET A 81 11.76 -0.21 -5.31
CA MET A 81 11.95 1.24 -5.18
C MET A 81 13.34 1.56 -4.61
N SER A 82 14.37 0.90 -5.13
CA SER A 82 15.77 1.15 -4.78
C SER A 82 16.16 2.60 -5.05
N LYS A 83 17.03 3.19 -4.21
CA LYS A 83 17.55 4.55 -4.40
C LYS A 83 18.24 4.68 -5.77
N PRO A 84 17.79 5.59 -6.66
CA PRO A 84 18.40 5.75 -7.96
C PRO A 84 19.82 6.34 -7.87
N THR A 85 20.70 5.93 -8.77
CA THR A 85 22.05 6.51 -8.91
C THR A 85 21.98 7.83 -9.68
N LYS A 86 23.07 8.61 -9.64
CA LYS A 86 23.17 9.88 -10.37
C LYS A 86 22.94 9.69 -11.86
N GLU A 87 23.47 8.62 -12.44
CA GLU A 87 23.33 8.28 -13.86
C GLU A 87 21.87 7.99 -14.20
N LYS A 88 21.16 7.24 -13.33
CA LYS A 88 19.72 7.03 -13.48
C LYS A 88 18.95 8.34 -13.44
N TRP A 89 19.26 9.25 -12.51
CA TRP A 89 18.60 10.55 -12.43
C TRP A 89 18.79 11.39 -13.70
N ILE A 90 20.01 11.44 -14.25
CA ILE A 90 20.29 12.14 -15.51
C ILE A 90 19.48 11.52 -16.65
N SER A 91 19.50 10.19 -16.78
CA SER A 91 18.74 9.51 -17.84
C SER A 91 17.22 9.75 -17.75
N ILE A 92 16.67 9.87 -16.53
CA ILE A 92 15.25 10.17 -16.32
C ILE A 92 14.96 11.62 -16.75
N ALA A 93 15.79 12.58 -16.32
CA ALA A 93 15.64 13.99 -16.69
C ALA A 93 15.69 14.20 -18.21
N ASP A 94 16.65 13.58 -18.89
CA ASP A 94 16.80 13.66 -20.35
C ASP A 94 15.57 13.07 -21.06
N ARG A 95 15.03 11.97 -20.54
CA ARG A 95 13.81 11.35 -21.08
C ARG A 95 12.61 12.28 -20.92
N TYR A 96 12.44 12.92 -19.76
CA TYR A 96 11.34 13.87 -19.55
C TYR A 96 11.47 15.10 -20.45
N TYR A 97 12.69 15.59 -20.64
CA TYR A 97 12.97 16.70 -21.54
C TYR A 97 12.65 16.33 -23.00
N THR A 98 13.06 15.15 -23.46
CA THR A 98 12.82 14.69 -24.84
C THR A 98 11.34 14.52 -25.15
N LEU A 99 10.55 14.00 -24.19
CA LEU A 99 9.14 13.68 -24.41
C LEU A 99 8.21 14.88 -24.16
N TRP A 100 8.52 15.73 -23.19
CA TRP A 100 7.61 16.77 -22.71
C TRP A 100 8.25 18.16 -22.59
N ASN A 101 9.52 18.32 -22.96
CA ASN A 101 10.29 19.56 -22.82
C ASN A 101 10.31 20.11 -21.37
N ILE A 102 10.28 19.20 -20.39
CA ILE A 102 10.35 19.56 -18.96
C ILE A 102 11.78 19.31 -18.47
N PRO A 103 12.58 20.38 -18.24
CA PRO A 103 13.96 20.23 -17.79
C PRO A 103 14.03 19.74 -16.33
N ASN A 104 15.06 18.95 -16.02
CA ASN A 104 15.34 18.46 -14.66
C ASN A 104 14.18 17.71 -13.96
N CYS A 105 13.24 17.14 -14.73
CA CYS A 105 12.15 16.36 -14.16
C CYS A 105 12.60 14.94 -13.84
N LEU A 106 12.57 14.58 -12.57
CA LEU A 106 13.06 13.30 -12.06
C LEU A 106 11.95 12.24 -11.89
N GLY A 107 10.71 12.60 -12.22
CA GLY A 107 9.55 11.75 -12.05
C GLY A 107 8.27 12.57 -11.93
N SER A 108 7.15 11.87 -12.05
CA SER A 108 5.82 12.41 -11.87
C SER A 108 5.09 11.54 -10.85
N LEU A 109 4.49 12.17 -9.85
CA LEU A 109 3.55 11.51 -8.96
C LEU A 109 2.15 11.71 -9.54
N ASP A 110 1.44 10.61 -9.79
CA ASP A 110 0.04 10.70 -10.16
C ASP A 110 -0.77 11.22 -8.97
N GLY A 111 -1.75 12.08 -9.25
CA GLY A 111 -2.50 12.80 -8.23
C GLY A 111 -3.47 11.89 -7.48
N LYS A 112 -3.58 12.07 -6.15
CA LYS A 112 -4.68 11.50 -5.37
C LYS A 112 -5.74 12.57 -5.10
N HIS A 113 -6.99 12.25 -5.40
CA HIS A 113 -8.12 13.13 -5.06
C HIS A 113 -8.42 13.04 -3.56
N PHE A 114 -8.13 14.11 -2.83
CA PHE A 114 -8.54 14.26 -1.44
C PHE A 114 -9.81 15.13 -1.37
N ARG A 115 -10.87 14.63 -0.74
CA ARG A 115 -12.06 15.44 -0.48
C ARG A 115 -11.75 16.41 0.65
N ILE A 116 -11.62 17.69 0.32
CA ILE A 116 -11.53 18.76 1.30
C ILE A 116 -12.95 19.07 1.76
N LYS A 117 -13.21 18.94 3.06
CA LYS A 117 -14.48 19.37 3.66
C LYS A 117 -14.30 20.80 4.14
N CYS A 118 -15.21 21.70 3.76
CA CYS A 118 -15.20 23.07 4.26
C CYS A 118 -15.28 23.05 5.79
N LEU A 119 -14.58 23.99 6.44
CA LEU A 119 -14.66 24.15 7.87
C LEU A 119 -16.09 24.61 8.23
N PRO A 120 -16.66 24.15 9.36
CA PRO A 120 -17.96 24.63 9.79
C PRO A 120 -17.87 26.14 10.09
N GLY A 121 -18.72 26.95 9.45
CA GLY A 121 -18.87 28.39 9.74
C GLY A 121 -18.17 29.36 8.78
N THR A 122 -17.73 28.91 7.61
CA THR A 122 -17.28 29.80 6.52
C THR A 122 -18.25 29.68 5.35
N ASP A 123 -19.09 30.71 5.17
CA ASP A 123 -19.87 30.98 3.96
C ASP A 123 -18.96 31.56 2.85
#